data_AF-A0A659RG99-F1
#
_entry.id   AF-A0A659RG99-F1
#
_cell.length_a   1.000
_cell.length_b   1.000
_cell.length_c   1.000
_cell.angle_alpha   90.00
_cell.angle_beta   90.00
_cell.angle_gamma   90.00
#
_symmetry.space_group_name_H-M   'P 1'
#
loop_
_entity.id
_entity.type
_entity.pdbx_description
1 polymer ?
#
loop_
_entity_poly.entity_id
_entity_poly.type
_entity_poly.pdbx_seq_one_letter_code
_entity_poly.pdbx_strand_id
1 'polypeptide(L)'
;LGRRFNRDAACTAGLDELGWLKRIWQEGSQQGKGRGIHLPTFEVFWNQQEYIEFDHPQMFVRHQAFREDPDLEPLGTPSGLIEIYSKTIADMQYD
;
A
#
# COMPACT_ATOMS: atom_id res chain seq x y z
N LEU A 1 -22.89 -0.21 -17.44
CA LEU A 1 -23.25 1.12 -16.89
C LEU A 1 -22.44 2.25 -17.52
N GLY A 2 -21.11 2.17 -17.64
CA GLY A 2 -20.27 3.19 -18.29
C GLY A 2 -20.70 3.58 -19.72
N ARG A 3 -20.88 2.61 -20.62
CA ARG A 3 -21.43 2.84 -21.97
C ARG A 3 -22.79 3.55 -21.97
N ARG A 4 -23.69 3.19 -21.05
CA ARG A 4 -25.04 3.77 -20.94
C ARG A 4 -24.98 5.28 -20.65
N PHE A 5 -23.94 5.74 -19.96
CA PHE A 5 -23.76 7.15 -19.59
C PHE A 5 -22.68 7.86 -20.40
N ASN A 6 -22.17 7.27 -21.50
CA ASN A 6 -21.05 7.82 -22.28
C ASN A 6 -19.79 8.13 -21.43
N ARG A 7 -19.56 7.35 -20.36
CA ARG A 7 -18.40 7.48 -19.46
C ARG A 7 -17.47 6.27 -19.51
N ASP A 8 -17.63 5.42 -20.52
CA ASP A 8 -16.94 4.13 -20.60
C ASP A 8 -15.41 4.29 -20.51
N ALA A 9 -14.82 5.17 -21.33
CA ALA A 9 -13.39 5.43 -21.32
C ALA A 9 -12.88 5.99 -19.97
N ALA A 10 -13.69 6.76 -19.24
CA ALA A 10 -13.32 7.26 -17.91
C ALA A 10 -13.39 6.14 -16.86
N CYS A 11 -14.35 5.22 -17.00
CA CYS A 11 -14.47 4.06 -16.11
C CYS A 11 -13.36 3.03 -16.35
N THR A 12 -13.04 2.74 -17.62
CA THR A 12 -12.05 1.72 -17.99
C THR A 12 -10.64 2.28 -18.11
N ALA A 13 -10.47 3.60 -18.02
CA ALA A 13 -9.26 4.31 -18.43
C ALA A 13 -8.83 4.01 -19.88
N GLY A 14 -9.76 3.57 -20.74
CA GLY A 14 -9.45 3.12 -22.10
C GLY A 14 -8.71 1.78 -22.18
N LEU A 15 -8.61 1.06 -21.06
CA LEU A 15 -7.94 -0.24 -20.97
C LEU A 15 -8.96 -1.37 -20.89
N ASP A 16 -8.65 -2.47 -21.57
CA ASP A 16 -9.31 -3.75 -21.34
C ASP A 16 -8.67 -4.49 -20.16
N GLU A 17 -9.15 -5.70 -19.89
CA GLU A 17 -8.66 -6.53 -18.78
C GLU A 17 -7.14 -6.75 -18.84
N LEU A 18 -6.62 -7.15 -20.00
CA LEU A 18 -5.19 -7.40 -20.17
C LEU A 18 -4.37 -6.11 -20.08
N GLY A 19 -4.90 -4.99 -20.58
CA GLY A 19 -4.31 -3.66 -20.43
C GLY A 19 -4.15 -3.24 -18.97
N TRP A 20 -5.14 -3.51 -18.13
CA TRP A 20 -5.06 -3.27 -16.69
C TRP A 20 -4.02 -4.15 -16.00
N LEU A 21 -3.96 -5.44 -16.33
CA LEU A 21 -2.96 -6.36 -15.77
C LEU A 21 -1.54 -5.93 -16.13
N LYS A 22 -1.30 -5.57 -17.39
CA LYS A 22 -0.01 -5.04 -17.86
C LYS A 22 0.38 -3.77 -17.13
N ARG A 23 -0.56 -2.84 -16.94
CA ARG A 23 -0.32 -1.58 -16.23
C ARG A 23 0.09 -1.82 -14.78
N ILE A 24 -0.68 -2.62 -14.05
CA ILE A 24 -0.38 -2.95 -12.64
C ILE A 24 1.00 -3.62 -12.53
N TRP A 25 1.31 -4.55 -13.44
CA TRP A 25 2.63 -5.20 -13.48
C TRP A 25 3.77 -4.20 -13.70
N GLN A 26 3.61 -3.31 -14.68
CA GLN A 26 4.63 -2.32 -15.01
C GLN A 26 4.85 -1.33 -13.86
N GLU A 27 3.78 -0.84 -13.24
CA GLU A 27 3.87 0.07 -12.08
C GLU A 27 4.57 -0.63 -10.89
N GLY A 28 4.19 -1.88 -10.59
CA GLY A 28 4.84 -2.68 -9.54
C GLY A 28 6.31 -2.98 -9.83
N SER A 29 6.65 -3.38 -11.07
CA SER A 29 8.03 -3.60 -11.51
C SER A 29 8.87 -2.33 -11.40
N GLN A 30 8.33 -1.18 -11.77
CA GLN A 30 9.01 0.10 -11.65
C GLN A 30 9.26 0.48 -10.19
N GLN A 31 8.30 0.27 -9.29
CA GLN A 31 8.48 0.49 -7.85
C GLN A 31 9.52 -0.48 -7.27
N GLY A 32 9.48 -1.75 -7.67
CA GLY A 32 10.41 -2.80 -7.23
C GLY A 32 11.87 -2.47 -7.53
N LYS A 33 12.15 -1.93 -8.73
CA LYS A 33 13.52 -1.51 -9.12
C LYS A 33 14.15 -0.55 -8.12
N GLY A 34 13.36 0.40 -7.58
CA GLY A 34 13.84 1.34 -6.56
C GLY A 34 14.23 0.69 -5.22
N ARG A 35 13.83 -0.57 -5.00
CA ARG A 35 14.11 -1.38 -3.81
C ARG A 35 15.03 -2.57 -4.09
N GLY A 36 15.67 -2.61 -5.26
CA GLY A 36 16.54 -3.72 -5.69
C GLY A 36 15.79 -4.98 -6.15
N ILE A 37 14.47 -4.91 -6.31
CA ILE A 37 13.63 -6.03 -6.77
C ILE A 37 13.52 -5.95 -8.29
N HIS A 38 14.05 -6.96 -8.98
CA HIS A 38 14.05 -7.04 -10.44
C HIS A 38 13.00 -8.05 -10.92
N LEU A 39 11.83 -7.55 -11.31
CA LEU A 39 10.78 -8.38 -11.92
C LEU A 39 11.04 -8.59 -13.42
N PRO A 40 10.68 -9.76 -13.98
CA PRO A 40 10.70 -9.99 -15.43
C PRO A 40 9.68 -9.09 -16.15
N THR A 41 9.73 -9.10 -17.49
CA THR A 41 8.67 -8.44 -18.29
C THR A 41 7.33 -9.12 -18.05
N PHE A 42 6.23 -8.40 -18.30
CA PHE A 42 4.89 -8.96 -18.15
C PHE A 42 4.72 -10.20 -19.02
N GLU A 43 5.21 -10.17 -20.26
CA GLU A 43 5.11 -11.29 -21.20
C GLU A 43 5.88 -12.52 -20.73
N VAL A 44 7.05 -12.35 -20.08
CA VAL A 44 7.80 -13.48 -19.51
C VAL A 44 7.06 -14.04 -18.29
N PHE A 45 6.58 -13.17 -17.40
CA PHE A 45 5.79 -13.61 -16.25
C PHE A 45 4.54 -14.38 -16.72
N TRP A 46 3.71 -13.73 -17.54
CA TRP A 46 2.39 -14.22 -17.92
C TRP A 46 2.40 -15.54 -18.71
N ASN A 47 3.46 -15.80 -19.49
CA ASN A 47 3.52 -16.98 -20.36
C ASN A 47 4.46 -18.08 -19.86
N GLN A 48 5.39 -17.77 -18.96
CA GLN A 48 6.48 -18.68 -18.60
C GLN A 48 6.64 -18.89 -17.10
N GLN A 49 5.97 -18.09 -16.25
CA GLN A 49 6.10 -18.17 -14.80
C GLN A 49 4.72 -18.27 -14.15
N GLU A 50 4.55 -19.17 -13.17
CA GLU A 50 3.27 -19.31 -12.46
C GLU A 50 3.16 -18.34 -11.27
N TYR A 51 4.29 -17.99 -10.63
CA TYR A 51 4.35 -17.05 -9.51
C TYR A 51 5.73 -16.42 -9.38
N ILE A 52 5.82 -15.35 -8.59
CA ILE A 52 7.09 -14.78 -8.12
C ILE A 52 7.08 -14.83 -6.59
N GLU A 53 8.14 -15.39 -6.03
CA GLU A 53 8.41 -15.35 -4.60
C GLU A 53 9.32 -14.17 -4.29
N PHE A 54 9.02 -13.47 -3.19
CA PHE A 54 9.87 -12.42 -2.66
C PHE A 54 10.54 -12.95 -1.39
N ASP A 55 11.79 -12.58 -1.18
CA ASP A 55 12.50 -12.96 0.04
C ASP A 55 11.74 -12.50 1.29
N HIS A 56 11.80 -13.34 2.32
CA HIS A 56 11.06 -13.12 3.55
C HIS A 56 11.62 -11.91 4.32
N PRO A 57 10.77 -11.03 4.87
CA PRO A 57 11.23 -9.91 5.66
C PRO A 57 11.88 -10.39 6.96
N GLN A 58 12.80 -9.57 7.48
CA GLN A 58 13.39 -9.79 8.79
C GLN A 58 12.31 -9.84 9.90
N MET A 59 12.61 -10.54 11.00
CA MET A 59 11.69 -10.57 12.15
C MET A 59 11.43 -9.15 12.66
N PHE A 60 10.15 -8.78 12.71
CA PHE A 60 9.68 -7.48 13.15
C PHE A 60 8.78 -7.63 14.38
N VAL A 61 9.10 -6.91 15.45
CA VAL A 61 8.28 -6.84 16.65
C VAL A 61 7.55 -5.50 16.69
N ARG A 62 6.22 -5.57 16.63
CA ARG A 62 5.36 -4.38 16.60
C ARG A 62 5.52 -3.56 17.90
N HIS A 63 5.68 -2.24 17.75
CA HIS A 63 5.87 -1.26 18.84
C HIS A 63 7.14 -1.45 19.70
N GLN A 64 8.11 -2.23 19.25
CA GLN A 64 9.39 -2.38 19.99
C GLN A 64 10.10 -1.03 20.17
N ALA A 65 10.26 -0.25 19.11
CA ALA A 65 10.94 1.04 19.16
C ALA A 65 10.29 2.02 20.16
N PHE A 66 8.96 2.19 20.10
CA PHE A 66 8.20 2.97 21.08
C PHE A 66 8.35 2.44 22.51
N ARG A 67 8.39 1.11 22.71
CA ARG A 67 8.59 0.50 24.03
C ARG A 67 10.00 0.76 24.56
N GLU A 68 11.00 0.77 23.69
CA GLU A 68 12.41 0.97 24.05
C GLU A 68 12.71 2.44 24.38
N ASP A 69 12.21 3.37 23.58
CA ASP A 69 12.40 4.81 23.79
C ASP A 69 11.19 5.61 23.27
N PRO A 70 10.17 5.86 24.11
CA PRO A 70 8.96 6.57 23.69
C PRO A 70 9.19 8.06 23.44
N ASP A 71 10.29 8.65 23.93
CA ASP A 71 10.60 10.06 23.72
C ASP A 71 11.20 10.29 22.32
N LEU A 72 12.04 9.36 21.84
CA LEU A 72 12.59 9.40 20.48
C LEU A 72 11.68 8.76 19.41
N GLU A 73 10.85 7.78 19.80
CA GLU A 73 9.95 7.04 18.91
C GLU A 73 8.47 7.21 19.33
N PRO A 74 7.94 8.45 19.41
CA PRO A 74 6.59 8.71 19.90
C PRO A 74 5.51 8.19 18.95
N LEU A 75 4.33 7.92 19.49
CA LEU A 75 3.15 7.62 18.69
C LEU A 75 2.59 8.89 18.03
N GLY A 76 1.79 8.73 16.97
CA GLY A 76 1.13 9.84 16.28
C GLY A 76 -0.04 10.49 17.04
N THR A 77 -0.11 10.35 18.36
CA THR A 77 -1.12 10.97 19.24
C THR A 77 -0.64 12.35 19.70
N PRO A 78 -1.53 13.26 20.14
CA PRO A 78 -1.14 14.58 20.65
C PRO A 78 -0.10 14.54 21.78
N SER A 79 -0.19 13.55 22.67
CA SER A 79 0.77 13.34 23.76
C SER A 79 2.03 12.55 23.36
N GLY A 80 2.07 11.95 22.17
CA GLY A 80 3.12 10.99 21.80
C GLY A 80 2.98 9.62 22.48
N LEU A 81 1.98 9.43 23.33
CA LEU A 81 1.75 8.23 24.14
C LEU A 81 0.42 7.55 23.80
N ILE A 82 0.16 6.43 24.46
CA ILE A 82 -1.17 5.82 24.44
C ILE A 82 -2.09 6.66 25.32
N GLU A 83 -3.05 7.35 24.69
CA GLU A 83 -4.05 8.16 25.39
C GLU A 83 -5.19 7.29 25.88
N ILE A 84 -5.15 6.90 27.16
CA ILE A 84 -6.29 6.22 27.82
C ILE A 84 -7.50 7.17 27.90
N TYR A 85 -7.23 8.48 28.00
CA TYR A 85 -8.20 9.56 27.88
C TYR A 85 -7.76 10.51 26.76
N SER A 86 -8.61 10.70 25.75
CA SER A 86 -8.32 11.61 24.63
C SER A 86 -8.99 12.96 24.83
N LYS A 87 -8.16 13.99 25.06
CA LYS A 87 -8.64 15.38 25.14
C LYS A 87 -9.30 15.82 23.83
N THR A 88 -8.75 15.41 22.69
CA THR A 88 -9.31 15.72 21.37
C THR A 88 -10.77 15.26 21.25
N ILE A 89 -11.10 14.06 21.74
CA ILE A 89 -12.48 13.57 21.74
C ILE A 89 -13.33 14.33 22.77
N ALA A 90 -12.80 14.58 23.97
CA ALA A 90 -13.53 15.32 25.00
C ALA A 90 -13.93 16.73 24.54
N ASP A 91 -13.05 17.42 23.80
CA ASP A 91 -13.28 18.77 23.28
C ASP A 91 -14.35 18.80 22.17
N MET A 92 -14.72 17.65 21.58
CA MET A 92 -15.81 17.56 20.60
C MET A 92 -17.21 17.63 21.23
N GLN A 93 -17.31 17.50 22.57
CA GLN A 93 -18.57 17.65 23.32
C GLN A 93 -19.72 16.79 22.75
N TYR A 94 -19.43 15.53 22.40
CA TYR A 94 -20.48 14.60 22.00
C TYR A 94 -21.38 14.26 23.21
N ASP A 95 -22.69 14.32 22.98
CA ASP A 95 -23.75 13.90 23.93
C ASP A 95 -23.89 12.37 24.02
#